data_AF-A0A2T5VED6-F1
#
_entry.id   AF-A0A2T5VED6-F1
#
_cell.length_a   1.000
_cell.length_b   1.000
_cell.length_c   1.000
_cell.angle_alpha   90.00
_cell.angle_beta   90.00
_cell.angle_gamma   90.00
#
_symmetry.space_group_name_H-M   'P 1'
#
loop_
_entity.id
_entity.type
_entity.pdbx_description
1 polymer ?
#
loop_
_entity_poly.entity_id
_entity_poly.type
_entity_poly.pdbx_seq_one_letter_code
_entity_poly.pdbx_strand_id
1 'polypeptide(L)'
;MRPDTLHRFFGGSPGHVILRLVVISFVVGIILSAIDLDLMGLVYWIEDVVRGIWNMGFDAIRRLGGYFLMGAVIVVPLWAIGRLLKIGRGEP
;
A
#
# COMPACT_ATOMS: atom_id res chain seq x y z
N MET A 1 -35.71 -15.09 -1.83
CA MET A 1 -34.76 -14.30 -2.65
C MET A 1 -35.28 -12.88 -2.71
N ARG A 2 -34.58 -11.91 -2.12
CA ARG A 2 -34.97 -10.49 -2.08
C ARG A 2 -34.16 -9.72 -3.13
N PRO A 3 -34.75 -9.27 -4.25
CA PRO A 3 -34.08 -8.48 -5.29
C PRO A 3 -33.93 -6.98 -4.93
N ASP A 4 -33.88 -6.64 -3.64
CA ASP A 4 -33.99 -5.24 -3.17
C ASP A 4 -32.64 -4.54 -2.97
N THR A 5 -31.54 -5.29 -3.02
CA THR A 5 -30.19 -4.76 -2.71
C THR A 5 -29.54 -4.06 -3.91
N LEU A 6 -29.87 -4.48 -5.14
CA LEU A 6 -29.32 -3.86 -6.34
C LEU A 6 -29.90 -2.44 -6.55
N HIS A 7 -31.21 -2.25 -6.38
CA HIS A 7 -31.81 -0.91 -6.55
C HIS A 7 -31.36 0.15 -5.52
N ARG A 8 -30.86 -0.26 -4.34
CA ARG A 8 -30.29 0.68 -3.36
C ARG A 8 -28.81 0.98 -3.62
N PHE A 9 -28.06 0.06 -4.25
CA PHE A 9 -26.71 0.33 -4.76
C PHE A 9 -26.72 1.25 -5.99
N PHE A 10 -27.78 1.17 -6.80
CA PHE A 10 -28.11 2.13 -7.86
C PHE A 10 -28.97 3.32 -7.35
N GLY A 11 -29.09 3.47 -6.01
CA GLY A 11 -29.87 4.48 -5.30
C GLY A 11 -29.25 5.88 -5.25
N GLY A 12 -28.16 6.09 -5.97
CA GLY A 12 -27.80 7.35 -6.60
C GLY A 12 -27.30 6.98 -7.98
N SER A 13 -27.88 7.59 -9.03
CA SER A 13 -27.49 7.34 -10.43
C SER A 13 -25.96 7.17 -10.51
N PRO A 14 -25.43 6.01 -10.92
CA PRO A 14 -23.99 5.87 -11.20
C PRO A 14 -23.52 6.96 -12.16
N GLY A 15 -24.41 7.41 -13.05
CA GLY A 15 -24.22 8.58 -13.90
C GLY A 15 -24.02 9.89 -13.13
N HIS A 16 -24.68 10.09 -11.98
CA HIS A 16 -24.44 11.23 -11.10
C HIS A 16 -23.04 11.20 -10.47
N VAL A 17 -22.54 10.01 -10.10
CA VAL A 17 -21.16 9.85 -9.61
C VAL A 17 -20.16 10.13 -10.72
N ILE A 18 -20.38 9.59 -11.93
CA ILE A 18 -19.53 9.85 -13.10
C ILE A 18 -19.54 11.33 -13.45
N LEU A 19 -20.71 11.97 -13.50
CA LEU A 19 -20.84 13.39 -13.76
C LEU A 19 -20.12 14.22 -12.69
N ARG A 20 -20.27 13.86 -11.41
CA ARG A 20 -19.56 14.52 -10.31
C ARG A 20 -18.05 14.35 -10.43
N LEU A 21 -17.55 13.17 -10.81
CA LEU A 21 -16.14 12.91 -11.05
C LEU A 21 -15.61 13.74 -12.24
N VAL A 22 -16.36 13.81 -13.34
CA VAL A 22 -16.01 14.63 -14.51
C VAL A 22 -15.95 16.11 -14.15
N VAL A 23 -16.95 16.62 -13.44
CA VAL A 23 -17.01 18.02 -13.00
C VAL A 23 -15.87 18.33 -12.01
N ILE A 24 -15.63 17.47 -11.02
CA ILE A 24 -14.53 17.64 -10.06
C ILE A 24 -13.17 17.60 -10.79
N SER A 25 -12.95 16.65 -11.71
CA SER A 25 -11.72 16.57 -12.51
C SER A 25 -11.51 17.82 -13.36
N PHE A 26 -12.58 18.39 -13.92
CA PHE A 26 -12.51 19.61 -14.72
C PHE A 26 -12.17 20.84 -13.86
N VAL A 27 -12.83 20.99 -12.71
CA VAL A 27 -12.55 22.08 -11.75
C VAL A 27 -11.12 22.00 -11.24
N VAL A 28 -10.65 20.80 -10.87
CA VAL A 28 -9.27 20.59 -10.45
C VAL A 28 -8.29 20.94 -11.58
N GLY A 29 -8.60 20.56 -12.83
CA GLY A 29 -7.80 20.92 -14.00
C GLY A 29 -7.66 22.44 -14.19
N ILE A 30 -8.75 23.19 -14.00
CA ILE A 30 -8.74 24.66 -14.05
C ILE A 30 -7.91 25.25 -12.90
N ILE A 31 -8.05 24.72 -11.68
CA ILE A 31 -7.28 25.18 -10.52
C ILE A 31 -5.78 24.96 -10.73
N LEU A 32 -5.38 23.80 -11.26
CA LEU A 32 -3.98 23.50 -11.59
C LEU A 32 -3.44 24.46 -12.66
N SER A 33 -4.21 24.67 -13.74
CA SER A 33 -3.86 25.62 -14.80
C SER A 33 -3.77 27.06 -14.28
N ALA A 34 -4.56 27.42 -13.27
CA ALA A 34 -4.54 28.76 -12.67
C ALA A 34 -3.31 29.02 -11.78
N ILE A 35 -2.64 27.96 -11.31
CA ILE A 35 -1.42 28.05 -10.48
C ILE A 35 -0.15 27.91 -11.37
N ASP A 36 -0.29 27.88 -12.70
CA ASP A 36 0.79 27.62 -13.67
C ASP A 36 1.51 26.27 -13.45
N LEU A 37 0.84 25.36 -12.74
CA LEU A 37 1.29 24.00 -12.53
C LEU A 37 0.84 23.18 -13.72
N ASP A 38 1.76 22.96 -14.65
CA ASP A 38 1.56 22.06 -15.79
C ASP A 38 1.11 20.67 -15.28
N LEU A 39 -0.09 20.23 -15.72
CA LEU A 39 -0.70 18.96 -15.29
C LEU A 39 0.26 17.78 -15.50
N MET A 40 1.01 17.83 -16.60
CA MET A 40 1.98 16.79 -16.95
C MET A 40 3.15 16.79 -15.97
N GLY A 41 3.65 17.97 -15.57
CA GLY A 41 4.69 18.12 -14.56
C GLY A 41 4.38 17.46 -13.22
N LEU A 42 3.13 17.51 -12.75
CA LEU A 42 2.73 16.87 -11.48
C LEU A 42 2.80 15.33 -11.57
N VAL A 43 2.36 14.77 -12.70
CA VAL A 43 2.39 13.31 -12.92
C VAL A 43 3.84 12.83 -12.99
N TYR A 44 4.69 13.52 -13.76
CA TYR A 44 6.12 13.19 -13.86
C TYR A 44 6.83 13.31 -12.51
N TRP A 45 6.52 14.33 -11.70
CA TRP A 45 7.09 14.49 -10.37
C TRP A 45 6.72 13.32 -9.43
N ILE A 46 5.44 12.89 -9.43
CA ILE A 46 5.00 11.73 -8.65
C ILE A 46 5.71 10.48 -9.13
N GLU A 47 5.83 10.28 -10.45
CA GLU A 47 6.51 9.13 -11.02
C GLU A 47 7.99 9.08 -10.61
N ASP A 48 8.70 10.21 -10.65
CA ASP A 48 10.09 10.32 -10.24
C ASP A 48 10.28 10.08 -8.74
N VAL A 49 9.37 10.61 -7.91
CA VAL A 49 9.38 10.36 -6.46
C VAL A 49 9.10 8.89 -6.16
N VAL A 50 8.14 8.28 -6.84
CA VAL A 50 7.81 6.84 -6.67
C VAL A 50 8.98 5.98 -7.13
N ARG A 51 9.60 6.25 -8.27
CA ARG A 51 10.79 5.54 -8.76
C ARG A 51 11.98 5.71 -7.82
N GLY A 52 12.19 6.92 -7.29
CA GLY A 52 13.23 7.22 -6.30
C GLY A 52 13.03 6.44 -4.99
N ILE A 53 11.82 6.48 -4.44
CA ILE A 53 11.45 5.73 -3.22
C ILE A 53 11.55 4.23 -3.46
N TRP A 54 11.15 3.71 -4.61
CA TRP A 54 11.23 2.29 -4.90
C TRP A 54 12.67 1.79 -4.96
N ASN A 55 13.55 2.49 -5.67
CA ASN A 55 14.96 2.12 -5.78
C ASN A 55 15.70 2.23 -4.43
N MET A 56 15.43 3.29 -3.65
CA MET A 56 16.03 3.47 -2.32
C MET A 56 15.44 2.52 -1.27
N GLY A 57 14.11 2.34 -1.30
CA GLY A 57 13.37 1.49 -0.38
C GLY A 57 13.73 0.01 -0.53
N PHE A 58 13.94 -0.46 -1.76
CA PHE A 58 14.37 -1.83 -1.99
C PHE A 58 15.78 -2.10 -1.42
N ASP A 59 16.71 -1.13 -1.51
CA ASP A 59 18.04 -1.26 -0.89
C ASP A 59 17.97 -1.23 0.65
N ALA A 60 17.09 -0.38 1.21
CA ALA A 60 16.84 -0.36 2.66
C ALA A 60 16.22 -1.68 3.16
N ILE A 61 15.23 -2.23 2.45
CA ILE A 61 14.62 -3.52 2.75
C ILE A 61 15.65 -4.65 2.65
N ARG A 62 16.55 -4.62 1.66
CA ARG A 62 17.63 -5.61 1.51
C ARG A 62 18.58 -5.59 2.70
N ARG A 63 18.95 -4.41 3.20
CA ARG A 63 19.77 -4.25 4.42
C ARG A 63 19.04 -4.76 5.66
N LEU A 64 17.77 -4.39 5.83
CA LEU A 64 16.93 -4.88 6.93
C LEU A 64 16.77 -6.40 6.90
N GLY A 65 16.59 -6.99 5.72
CA GLY A 65 16.58 -8.44 5.53
C GLY A 65 17.89 -9.10 5.97
N GLY A 66 19.04 -8.47 5.71
CA GLY A 66 20.36 -8.91 6.21
C GLY A 66 20.45 -8.90 7.74
N TYR A 67 19.99 -7.84 8.40
CA TYR A 67 19.92 -7.77 9.87
C TYR A 67 18.93 -8.79 10.46
N PHE A 68 17.79 -9.00 9.79
CA PHE A 68 16.82 -10.03 10.19
C PHE A 68 17.42 -11.43 10.10
N LEU A 69 18.16 -11.74 9.03
CA LEU A 69 18.88 -13.01 8.89
C LEU A 69 19.94 -13.18 9.99
N MET A 70 20.69 -12.12 10.31
CA MET A 70 21.69 -12.13 11.38
C MET A 70 21.04 -12.38 12.75
N GLY A 71 19.88 -11.76 13.02
CA GLY A 71 19.08 -12.03 14.21
C GLY A 71 18.53 -13.46 14.22
N ALA A 72 18.05 -13.96 13.07
CA ALA A 72 17.54 -15.31 12.92
C ALA A 72 18.62 -16.36 13.22
N VAL A 73 19.89 -16.12 12.82
CA VAL A 73 21.02 -16.98 13.18
C VAL A 73 21.17 -17.16 14.69
N ILE A 74 20.80 -16.17 15.50
CA ILE A 74 20.89 -16.24 16.96
C ILE A 74 19.60 -16.80 17.57
N VAL A 75 18.44 -16.34 17.10
CA VAL A 75 17.13 -16.72 17.66
C VAL A 75 16.76 -18.16 17.33
N VAL A 76 17.08 -18.65 16.12
CA VAL A 76 16.71 -20.01 15.70
C VAL A 76 17.37 -21.08 16.57
N PRO A 77 18.69 -21.05 16.87
CA PRO A 77 19.32 -21.99 17.81
C PRO A 77 18.77 -21.86 19.23
N LEU A 78 18.58 -20.64 19.75
CA LEU A 78 18.00 -20.41 21.08
C LEU A 78 16.61 -21.02 21.19
N TRP A 79 15.76 -20.79 20.18
CA TRP A 79 14.44 -21.39 20.08
C TRP A 79 14.53 -22.91 19.98
N ALA A 80 15.43 -23.46 19.15
CA ALA A 80 15.60 -24.89 18.96
C ALA A 80 16.03 -25.59 20.27
N ILE A 81 16.97 -25.03 21.01
CA ILE A 81 17.41 -25.55 22.32
C ILE A 81 16.24 -25.49 23.31
N GLY A 82 15.57 -24.35 23.44
CA GLY A 82 14.41 -24.21 24.33
C GLY A 82 13.27 -25.17 23.96
N ARG A 83 13.03 -25.39 22.66
CA ARG A 83 12.04 -26.33 22.14
C ARG A 83 12.43 -27.77 22.47
N LEU A 84 13.69 -28.14 22.26
CA LEU A 84 14.19 -29.50 22.53
C LEU A 84 14.14 -29.83 24.02
N LEU A 85 14.48 -28.85 24.87
CA LEU A 85 14.36 -28.97 26.33
C LEU A 85 12.91 -29.11 26.79
N LYS A 86 11.95 -28.42 26.15
CA LYS A 86 10.52 -28.61 26.42
C LYS A 86 10.02 -29.99 26.00
N ILE A 87 10.45 -30.48 24.84
CA ILE A 87 10.09 -31.82 24.35
C ILE A 87 10.67 -32.91 25.26
N GLY A 88 11.92 -32.75 25.72
CA GLY A 88 12.57 -33.70 26.63
C GLY A 88 12.04 -33.67 28.07
N ARG A 89 11.36 -32.60 28.48
CA ARG A 89 10.81 -32.47 29.84
C ARG A 89 9.40 -33.06 29.99
N GLY A 90 8.72 -33.40 28.89
CA GLY A 90 7.53 -34.25 28.93
C GLY A 90 6.42 -33.76 29.88
N GLU A 91 6.07 -32.47 29.84
CA GLU A 91 4.80 -32.04 30.42
C GLU A 91 3.81 -31.81 29.26
N PRO A 92 2.75 -32.65 29.14
CA PRO A 92 1.73 -32.53 28.10
C PRO A 92 0.94 -31.23 28.18
#